data_AF-A0A1M5DP42-F1
#
_entry.id   AF-A0A1M5DP42-F1
#
_cell.length_a   1.000
_cell.length_b   1.000
_cell.length_c   1.000
_cell.angle_alpha   90.00
_cell.angle_beta   90.00
_cell.angle_gamma   90.00
#
_symmetry.space_group_name_H-M   'P 1'
#
loop_
_entity.id
_entity.type
_entity.pdbx_description
1 polymer ?
#
loop_
_entity_poly.entity_id
_entity_poly.type
_entity_poly.pdbx_seq_one_letter_code
_entity_poly.pdbx_strand_id
1 'polypeptide(L)'
;MDAESFKKQYLPHHQKLYRIAYKLLGNQCDAEDMVQEAYLKLWNKREELAEIRNPESFSVILLKNICFDYLRSTKNESETQDIEVVSKSNETSLINEIEIKDELNCVKQLITQLPGKQQEVMKLRHLSECSIEEIEQITGLNAINIRVLISRARKTIREQFNILRQ
;
A
#
# COMPACT_ATOMS: atom_id res chain seq x y z
N MET A 1 -11.59 10.65 26.48
CA MET A 1 -12.63 9.97 25.67
C MET A 1 -12.89 8.59 26.24
N ASP A 2 -14.15 8.17 26.33
CA ASP A 2 -14.59 6.85 26.81
C ASP A 2 -14.67 5.81 25.68
N ALA A 3 -14.87 4.54 26.04
CA ALA A 3 -14.82 3.41 25.11
C ALA A 3 -15.92 3.44 24.04
N GLU A 4 -17.14 3.85 24.39
CA GLU A 4 -18.25 3.89 23.43
C GLU A 4 -18.08 5.02 22.42
N SER A 5 -17.68 6.22 22.89
CA SER A 5 -17.39 7.34 22.00
C SER A 5 -16.24 7.03 21.04
N PHE A 6 -15.17 6.41 21.52
CA PHE A 6 -14.07 5.95 20.68
C PHE A 6 -14.55 4.99 19.60
N LYS A 7 -15.34 3.97 19.98
CA LYS A 7 -15.88 3.00 19.03
C LYS A 7 -16.69 3.69 17.94
N LYS A 8 -17.59 4.60 18.33
CA LYS A 8 -18.45 5.34 17.39
C LYS A 8 -17.65 6.22 16.43
N GLN A 9 -16.54 6.79 16.87
CA GLN A 9 -15.73 7.71 16.07
C GLN A 9 -14.73 7.00 15.15
N TYR A 10 -14.14 5.88 15.56
CA TYR A 10 -13.00 5.26 14.85
C TYR A 10 -13.31 3.91 14.17
N LEU A 11 -14.28 3.11 14.65
CA LEU A 11 -14.62 1.83 14.00
C LEU A 11 -15.25 1.99 12.60
N PRO A 12 -16.03 3.05 12.29
CA PRO A 12 -16.56 3.23 10.93
C PRO A 12 -15.47 3.29 9.85
N HIS A 13 -14.25 3.67 10.22
CA HIS A 13 -13.12 3.77 9.30
C HIS A 13 -12.37 2.44 9.12
N HIS A 14 -12.69 1.39 9.88
CA HIS A 14 -11.98 0.11 9.89
C HIS A 14 -11.77 -0.46 8.49
N GLN A 15 -12.83 -0.57 7.68
CA GLN A 15 -12.76 -1.15 6.35
C GLN A 15 -11.82 -0.38 5.42
N LYS A 16 -11.77 0.96 5.57
CA LYS A 16 -10.89 1.81 4.78
C LYS A 16 -9.44 1.66 5.23
N LEU A 17 -9.20 1.67 6.53
CA LEU A 17 -7.88 1.44 7.14
C LEU A 17 -7.33 0.08 6.71
N TYR A 18 -8.10 -0.99 6.87
CA TYR A 18 -7.72 -2.32 6.41
C TYR A 18 -7.36 -2.37 4.92
N ARG A 19 -8.18 -1.76 4.05
CA ARG A 19 -7.89 -1.72 2.60
C ARG A 19 -6.57 -0.99 2.30
N ILE A 20 -6.25 0.05 3.05
CA ILE A 20 -4.99 0.81 2.89
C ILE A 20 -3.81 -0.05 3.36
N ALA A 21 -3.89 -0.64 4.56
CA ALA A 21 -2.86 -1.53 5.09
C ALA A 21 -2.62 -2.72 4.16
N TYR A 22 -3.68 -3.36 3.69
CA TYR A 22 -3.59 -4.49 2.75
C TYR A 22 -2.95 -4.10 1.41
N LYS A 23 -3.28 -2.92 0.86
CA LYS A 23 -2.63 -2.40 -0.35
C LYS A 23 -1.14 -2.14 -0.14
N LEU A 24 -0.75 -1.69 1.05
CA LEU A 24 0.65 -1.39 1.39
C LEU A 24 1.48 -2.65 1.64
N LEU A 25 0.93 -3.61 2.38
CA LEU A 25 1.67 -4.77 2.89
C LEU A 25 1.50 -6.01 2.00
N GLY A 26 0.39 -6.13 1.27
CA GLY A 26 0.10 -7.28 0.41
C GLY A 26 -0.24 -8.58 1.16
N ASN A 27 -0.23 -8.56 2.49
CA ASN A 27 -0.56 -9.68 3.36
C ASN A 27 -1.76 -9.32 4.26
N GLN A 28 -2.72 -10.24 4.38
CA GLN A 28 -3.91 -10.06 5.20
C GLN A 28 -3.60 -10.00 6.69
N CYS A 29 -2.78 -10.91 7.21
CA CYS A 29 -2.43 -10.97 8.63
C CYS A 29 -1.70 -9.70 9.06
N ASP A 30 -0.66 -9.32 8.31
CA ASP A 30 0.09 -8.09 8.60
C ASP A 30 -0.82 -6.85 8.53
N ALA A 31 -1.76 -6.81 7.58
CA ALA A 31 -2.71 -5.70 7.47
C ALA A 31 -3.67 -5.62 8.65
N GLU A 32 -4.19 -6.76 9.13
CA GLU A 32 -5.04 -6.82 10.32
C GLU A 32 -4.26 -6.38 11.57
N ASP A 33 -3.02 -6.85 11.72
CA ASP A 33 -2.16 -6.51 12.84
C ASP A 33 -1.81 -5.01 12.87
N MET A 34 -1.46 -4.42 11.72
CA MET A 34 -1.16 -2.98 11.66
C MET A 34 -2.39 -2.11 11.94
N VAL A 35 -3.59 -2.57 11.55
CA VAL A 35 -4.84 -1.89 11.91
C VAL A 35 -5.10 -1.97 13.42
N GLN A 36 -4.88 -3.13 14.04
CA GLN A 36 -5.00 -3.29 15.49
C GLN A 36 -4.00 -2.39 16.24
N GLU A 37 -2.74 -2.37 15.80
CA GLU A 37 -1.71 -1.48 16.35
C GLU A 37 -2.11 0.00 16.23
N ALA A 38 -2.70 0.40 15.10
CA ALA A 38 -3.24 1.75 14.94
C ALA A 38 -4.31 2.07 15.98
N TYR A 39 -5.25 1.15 16.23
CA TYR A 39 -6.26 1.34 17.26
C TYR A 39 -5.68 1.41 18.66
N LEU A 40 -4.67 0.60 18.99
CA LEU A 40 -3.98 0.67 20.29
C LEU A 40 -3.31 2.03 20.48
N LYS A 41 -2.59 2.53 19.46
CA LYS A 41 -1.96 3.86 19.53
C LYS A 41 -2.99 4.98 19.65
N LEU A 42 -4.11 4.90 18.93
CA LEU A 42 -5.22 5.85 19.07
C LEU A 42 -5.83 5.81 20.47
N TRP A 43 -6.10 4.61 20.99
CA TRP A 43 -6.65 4.43 22.32
C TRP A 43 -5.74 4.97 23.43
N ASN A 44 -4.43 4.77 23.30
CA ASN A 44 -3.46 5.28 24.25
C ASN A 44 -3.40 6.82 24.26
N LYS A 45 -3.67 7.46 23.11
CA LYS A 45 -3.70 8.93 22.98
C LYS A 45 -5.07 9.55 23.17
N ARG A 46 -6.11 8.77 23.49
CA ARG A 46 -7.54 9.18 23.48
C ARG A 46 -7.91 10.42 24.29
N GLU A 47 -7.06 10.85 25.23
CA GLU A 47 -7.27 12.08 26.00
C GLU A 47 -6.85 13.33 25.22
N GLU A 48 -5.81 13.21 24.39
CA GLU A 48 -5.31 14.27 23.49
C GLU A 48 -6.09 14.35 22.16
N LEU A 49 -6.75 13.24 21.77
CA LEU A 49 -7.50 13.16 20.50
C LEU A 49 -8.78 14.01 20.49
N ALA A 50 -9.20 14.58 21.61
CA ALA A 50 -10.44 15.38 21.72
C ALA A 50 -10.43 16.63 20.83
N GLU A 51 -9.26 17.13 20.43
CA GLU A 51 -9.11 18.32 19.57
C GLU A 51 -8.97 18.00 18.07
N ILE A 52 -8.97 16.72 17.68
CA ILE A 52 -8.75 16.33 16.29
C ILE A 52 -9.99 16.63 15.43
N ARG A 53 -9.84 17.59 14.51
CA ARG A 53 -10.89 18.01 13.57
C ARG A 53 -11.32 16.92 12.58
N ASN A 54 -10.41 16.01 12.22
CA ASN A 54 -10.69 14.95 11.25
C ASN A 54 -10.09 13.60 11.72
N PRO A 55 -10.88 12.76 12.42
CA PRO A 55 -10.40 11.48 12.96
C PRO A 55 -10.04 10.49 11.85
N GLU A 56 -10.71 10.55 10.71
CA GLU A 56 -10.44 9.67 9.56
C GLU A 56 -9.04 9.94 8.99
N SER A 57 -8.77 11.19 8.60
CA SER A 57 -7.48 11.56 8.02
C SER A 57 -6.33 11.29 8.98
N PHE A 58 -6.52 11.57 10.28
CA PHE A 58 -5.53 11.26 11.30
C PHE A 58 -5.26 9.75 11.41
N SER A 59 -6.32 8.93 11.41
CA SER A 59 -6.18 7.47 11.48
C SER A 59 -5.47 6.91 10.25
N VAL A 60 -5.74 7.46 9.07
CA VAL A 60 -5.06 7.07 7.82
C VAL A 60 -3.57 7.40 7.87
N ILE A 61 -3.21 8.61 8.32
CA ILE A 61 -1.80 9.02 8.45
C ILE A 61 -1.08 8.14 9.47
N LEU A 62 -1.68 7.91 10.64
CA LEU A 62 -1.11 7.06 11.68
C LEU A 62 -0.90 5.63 11.16
N LEU A 63 -1.90 5.05 10.51
CA LEU A 63 -1.80 3.71 9.94
C LEU A 63 -0.69 3.62 8.89
N LYS A 64 -0.61 4.60 7.98
CA LYS A 64 0.45 4.66 6.97
C LYS A 64 1.83 4.66 7.62
N ASN A 65 2.03 5.49 8.65
CA ASN A 65 3.30 5.54 9.38
C ASN A 65 3.65 4.18 10.01
N ILE A 66 2.68 3.52 10.66
CA ILE A 66 2.86 2.18 11.25
C ILE A 66 3.25 1.16 10.16
N CYS A 67 2.55 1.17 9.01
CA CYS A 67 2.87 0.28 7.89
C CYS A 67 4.26 0.56 7.31
N PHE A 68 4.68 1.83 7.22
CA PHE A 68 6.01 2.20 6.72
C PHE A 68 7.11 1.79 7.70
N ASP A 69 6.89 1.94 9.00
CA ASP A 69 7.81 1.47 10.04
C ASP A 69 7.98 -0.05 9.95
N TYR A 70 6.88 -0.81 9.81
CA TYR A 70 6.90 -2.26 9.62
C TYR A 70 7.65 -2.67 8.34
N LEU A 71 7.36 -2.05 7.20
CA LEU A 71 8.06 -2.34 5.94
C LEU A 71 9.57 -2.07 6.04
N ARG A 72 9.97 -1.06 6.82
CA ARG A 72 11.38 -0.75 7.04
C ARG A 72 12.07 -1.78 7.94
N SER A 73 11.40 -2.28 8.99
CA SER A 73 11.97 -3.34 9.83
C SER A 73 12.11 -4.66 9.07
N THR A 74 11.09 -5.08 8.32
CA THR A 74 11.12 -6.35 7.58
C THR A 74 12.20 -6.36 6.50
N LYS A 75 12.47 -5.20 5.87
CA LYS A 75 13.52 -5.06 4.85
C LYS A 75 14.93 -5.23 5.42
N ASN A 76 15.17 -4.75 6.65
CA ASN A 76 16.44 -4.97 7.34
C ASN A 76 16.64 -6.45 7.73
N GLU A 77 15.56 -7.19 7.96
CA GLU A 77 15.60 -8.62 8.28
C GLU A 77 15.72 -9.50 7.02
N SER A 78 15.13 -9.06 5.91
CA SER A 78 15.12 -9.78 4.62
C SER A 78 16.45 -9.67 3.85
N GLU A 79 17.37 -8.78 4.22
CA GLU A 79 18.76 -8.83 3.73
C GLU A 79 19.50 -10.12 4.18
N THR A 80 18.87 -10.94 5.04
CA THR A 80 19.38 -12.24 5.48
C THR A 80 18.64 -13.45 4.89
N GLN A 81 17.55 -13.28 4.12
CA GLN A 81 16.79 -14.41 3.57
C GLN A 81 16.26 -14.11 2.16
N ASP A 82 16.83 -14.80 1.17
CA ASP A 82 16.36 -14.81 -0.20
C ASP A 82 14.97 -15.46 -0.33
N ILE A 83 14.08 -14.74 -1.03
CA ILE A 83 12.94 -15.19 -1.85
C ILE A 83 11.77 -15.88 -1.13
N GLU A 84 10.59 -15.24 -1.18
CA GLU A 84 9.34 -15.84 -1.72
C GLU A 84 8.26 -14.77 -1.93
N VAL A 85 8.04 -14.36 -3.19
CA VAL A 85 6.94 -13.46 -3.57
C VAL A 85 5.70 -14.31 -3.82
N VAL A 86 4.88 -14.50 -2.79
CA VAL A 86 3.58 -15.17 -2.92
C VAL A 86 2.64 -14.28 -3.75
N SER A 87 2.41 -14.69 -4.99
CA SER A 87 1.35 -14.15 -5.84
C SER A 87 0.02 -14.81 -5.48
N LYS A 88 -0.90 -14.07 -4.85
CA LYS A 88 -2.32 -14.46 -4.79
C LYS A 88 -3.11 -13.72 -5.85
N SER A 89 -3.34 -14.41 -6.97
CA SER A 89 -4.33 -14.07 -7.99
C SER A 89 -5.73 -14.34 -7.45
N ASN A 90 -6.57 -13.30 -7.33
CA ASN A 90 -8.00 -13.49 -7.09
C ASN A 90 -8.72 -13.64 -8.42
N GLU A 91 -9.24 -14.85 -8.66
CA GLU A 91 -10.25 -15.12 -9.69
C GLU A 91 -11.58 -14.48 -9.30
N THR A 92 -12.24 -13.77 -10.22
CA THR A 92 -13.70 -13.58 -10.18
C THR A 92 -14.25 -13.44 -11.61
N SER A 93 -15.20 -14.32 -11.89
CA SER A 93 -15.95 -14.57 -13.13
C SER A 93 -16.94 -13.46 -13.54
N LEU A 94 -17.48 -13.58 -14.77
CA LEU A 94 -18.69 -12.98 -15.38
C LEU A 94 -18.52 -11.88 -16.46
N ILE A 95 -17.80 -12.25 -17.52
CA ILE A 95 -18.15 -12.27 -18.97
C ILE A 95 -18.69 -11.05 -19.76
N ASN A 96 -19.05 -9.87 -19.23
CA ASN A 96 -19.44 -8.75 -20.14
C ASN A 96 -18.75 -7.38 -19.86
N GLU A 97 -17.77 -7.34 -18.94
CA GLU A 97 -16.86 -6.22 -18.68
C GLU A 97 -15.41 -6.54 -19.09
N ILE A 98 -15.24 -7.40 -20.09
CA ILE A 98 -13.99 -8.13 -20.36
C ILE A 98 -12.86 -7.18 -20.82
N GLU A 99 -13.10 -6.28 -21.77
CA GLU A 99 -11.98 -5.55 -22.42
C GLU A 99 -11.25 -4.56 -21.48
N ILE A 100 -11.96 -3.74 -20.70
CA ILE A 100 -11.32 -2.76 -19.80
C ILE A 100 -10.69 -3.46 -18.59
N LYS A 101 -11.33 -4.51 -18.09
CA LYS A 101 -10.83 -5.29 -16.95
C LYS A 101 -9.59 -6.09 -17.34
N ASP A 102 -9.52 -6.57 -18.57
CA ASP A 102 -8.36 -7.24 -19.15
C ASP A 102 -7.19 -6.28 -19.34
N GLU A 103 -7.42 -5.05 -19.82
CA GLU A 103 -6.35 -4.04 -19.91
C GLU A 103 -5.78 -3.70 -18.52
N LEU A 104 -6.63 -3.49 -17.51
CA LEU A 104 -6.20 -3.23 -16.14
C LEU A 104 -5.47 -4.41 -15.51
N ASN A 105 -5.93 -5.63 -15.75
CA ASN A 105 -5.27 -6.84 -15.28
C ASN A 105 -3.92 -7.05 -15.99
N CYS A 106 -3.85 -6.78 -17.29
CA CYS A 106 -2.62 -6.81 -18.07
C CYS A 106 -1.59 -5.82 -17.51
N VAL A 107 -1.98 -4.55 -17.27
CA VAL A 107 -1.08 -3.56 -16.67
C VAL A 107 -0.59 -4.01 -15.27
N LYS A 108 -1.45 -4.60 -14.45
CA LYS A 108 -1.04 -5.15 -13.13
C LYS A 108 -0.01 -6.28 -13.30
N GLN A 109 -0.20 -7.19 -14.25
CA GLN A 109 0.76 -8.24 -14.55
C GLN A 109 2.10 -7.68 -15.06
N LEU A 110 2.07 -6.68 -15.93
CA LEU A 110 3.29 -6.00 -16.39
C LEU A 110 4.04 -5.33 -15.23
N ILE A 111 3.32 -4.73 -14.27
CA ILE A 111 3.94 -4.20 -13.04
C ILE A 111 4.64 -5.33 -12.26
N THR A 112 4.03 -6.52 -12.16
CA THR A 112 4.66 -7.68 -11.50
C THR A 112 5.88 -8.23 -12.23
N GLN A 113 6.09 -7.86 -13.49
CA GLN A 113 7.26 -8.26 -14.29
C GLN A 113 8.37 -7.20 -14.31
N LEU A 114 8.13 -6.01 -13.75
CA LEU A 114 9.16 -4.97 -13.65
C LEU A 114 10.32 -5.40 -12.74
N PRO A 115 11.55 -4.91 -13.00
CA PRO A 115 12.69 -5.13 -12.11
C PRO A 115 12.39 -4.67 -10.67
N GLY A 116 12.87 -5.40 -9.66
CA GLY A 116 12.44 -5.27 -8.25
C GLY A 116 12.25 -3.84 -7.74
N LYS A 117 13.25 -2.96 -7.92
CA LYS A 117 13.16 -1.55 -7.47
C LYS A 117 12.16 -0.70 -8.25
N GLN A 118 11.99 -0.97 -9.55
CA GLN A 118 10.98 -0.30 -10.37
C GLN A 118 9.57 -0.76 -9.97
N GLN A 119 9.40 -2.06 -9.76
CA GLN A 119 8.16 -2.63 -9.27
C GLN A 119 7.77 -2.09 -7.89
N GLU A 120 8.70 -2.09 -6.94
CA GLU A 120 8.52 -1.60 -5.56
C GLU A 120 8.00 -0.16 -5.57
N VAL A 121 8.70 0.74 -6.27
CA VAL A 121 8.32 2.15 -6.38
C VAL A 121 6.99 2.33 -7.14
N MET A 122 6.74 1.54 -8.18
CA MET A 122 5.51 1.62 -8.97
C MET A 122 4.28 1.19 -8.16
N LYS A 123 4.39 0.10 -7.39
CA LYS A 123 3.33 -0.38 -6.49
C LYS A 123 3.01 0.67 -5.42
N LEU A 124 4.03 1.19 -4.73
CA LEU A 124 3.84 2.22 -3.70
C LEU A 124 3.17 3.48 -4.28
N ARG A 125 3.62 3.95 -5.45
CA ARG A 125 3.06 5.17 -6.05
C ARG A 125 1.62 4.99 -6.56
N HIS A 126 1.34 3.89 -7.25
CA HIS A 126 0.11 3.76 -8.04
C HIS A 126 -0.96 2.88 -7.38
N LEU A 127 -0.60 1.92 -6.54
CA LEU A 127 -1.57 1.06 -5.85
C LEU A 127 -1.88 1.58 -4.45
N SER A 128 -0.86 2.10 -3.77
CA SER A 128 -0.95 2.59 -2.39
C SER A 128 -1.04 4.11 -2.27
N GLU A 129 -1.06 4.81 -3.41
CA GLU A 129 -1.20 6.28 -3.52
C GLU A 129 -0.17 7.03 -2.66
N CYS A 130 1.05 6.49 -2.53
CA CYS A 130 2.10 7.13 -1.75
C CYS A 130 2.66 8.37 -2.45
N SER A 131 2.96 9.41 -1.66
CA SER A 131 3.72 10.57 -2.11
C SER A 131 5.18 10.18 -2.40
N ILE A 132 5.92 11.04 -3.11
CA ILE A 132 7.34 10.77 -3.35
C ILE A 132 8.11 10.73 -2.04
N GLU A 133 7.79 11.63 -1.10
CA GLU A 133 8.40 11.70 0.23
C GLU A 133 8.14 10.43 1.05
N GLU A 134 6.90 9.92 1.03
CA GLU A 134 6.55 8.64 1.67
C GLU A 134 7.38 7.49 1.06
N ILE A 135 7.56 7.48 -0.27
CA ILE A 135 8.39 6.46 -0.94
C ILE A 135 9.87 6.60 -0.58
N GLU A 136 10.41 7.82 -0.42
CA GLU A 136 11.78 8.04 0.07
C GLU A 136 11.98 7.41 1.45
N GLN A 137 11.04 7.64 2.37
CA GLN A 137 11.08 7.10 3.73
C GLN A 137 11.06 5.56 3.75
N ILE A 138 10.27 4.93 2.88
CA ILE A 138 10.15 3.46 2.81
C ILE A 138 11.38 2.84 2.13
N THR A 139 11.78 3.40 0.99
CA THR A 139 12.75 2.74 0.10
C THR A 139 14.20 3.10 0.44
N GLY A 140 14.42 4.22 1.12
CA GLY A 140 15.75 4.82 1.35
C GLY A 140 16.35 5.49 0.11
N LEU A 141 15.61 5.53 -1.00
CA LEU A 141 16.03 6.18 -2.24
C LEU A 141 15.72 7.67 -2.18
N ASN A 142 16.48 8.48 -2.92
CA ASN A 142 16.16 9.90 -3.08
C ASN A 142 15.04 10.13 -4.12
N ALA A 143 14.40 11.30 -4.04
CA ALA A 143 13.27 11.69 -4.89
C ALA A 143 13.62 11.64 -6.38
N ILE A 144 14.87 11.97 -6.74
CA ILE A 144 15.34 11.97 -8.13
C ILE A 144 15.36 10.53 -8.67
N ASN A 145 15.95 9.61 -7.91
CA ASN A 145 16.01 8.19 -8.25
C ASN A 145 14.61 7.58 -8.33
N ILE A 146 13.71 7.92 -7.41
CA ILE A 146 12.30 7.49 -7.44
C ILE A 146 11.62 7.95 -8.73
N ARG A 147 11.75 9.23 -9.11
CA ARG A 147 11.17 9.76 -10.36
C ARG A 147 11.73 9.06 -11.60
N VAL A 148 13.03 8.79 -11.62
CA VAL A 148 13.68 8.05 -12.71
C VAL A 148 13.16 6.61 -12.77
N LEU A 149 13.04 5.91 -11.64
CA LEU A 149 12.49 4.56 -11.57
C LEU A 149 11.04 4.51 -12.06
N ILE A 150 10.20 5.47 -11.66
CA ILE A 150 8.81 5.59 -12.15
C ILE A 150 8.79 5.83 -13.66
N SER A 151 9.64 6.73 -14.17
CA SER A 151 9.71 7.04 -15.60
C SER A 151 10.11 5.81 -16.41
N ARG A 152 11.14 5.08 -15.97
CA ARG A 152 11.59 3.82 -16.58
C ARG A 152 10.49 2.74 -16.53
N ALA A 153 9.87 2.54 -15.36
CA ALA A 153 8.77 1.61 -15.18
C ALA A 153 7.62 1.89 -16.17
N ARG A 154 7.21 3.15 -16.31
CA ARG A 154 6.15 3.54 -17.26
C ARG A 154 6.53 3.29 -18.70
N LYS A 155 7.79 3.57 -19.08
CA LYS A 155 8.29 3.29 -20.43
C LYS A 155 8.24 1.80 -20.74
N THR A 156 8.75 0.95 -19.83
CA THR A 156 8.74 -0.50 -19.99
C THR A 156 7.33 -1.06 -20.08
N ILE A 157 6.41 -0.63 -19.20
CA ILE A 157 5.00 -1.06 -19.27
C ILE A 157 4.39 -0.66 -20.61
N ARG A 158 4.61 0.56 -21.10
CA ARG A 158 4.06 1.02 -22.38
C ARG A 158 4.59 0.20 -23.55
N GLU A 159 5.88 -0.11 -23.56
CA GLU A 159 6.50 -0.94 -24.61
C GLU A 159 5.93 -2.35 -24.60
N GLN A 160 5.85 -3.00 -23.43
CA GLN A 160 5.30 -4.36 -23.32
C GLN A 160 3.79 -4.42 -23.62
N PHE A 161 3.03 -3.42 -23.17
CA PHE A 161 1.60 -3.34 -23.47
C PHE A 161 1.33 -3.18 -24.97
N ASN A 162 2.14 -2.40 -25.68
CA ASN A 162 2.01 -2.25 -27.14
C ASN A 162 2.35 -3.53 -27.90
N ILE A 163 3.32 -4.33 -27.42
CA ILE A 163 3.66 -5.63 -28.03
C ILE A 163 2.50 -6.62 -27.87
N LEU A 164 1.86 -6.65 -26.71
CA LEU A 164 0.73 -7.56 -26.44
C LEU A 164 -0.55 -7.23 -27.23
N ARG A 165 -0.62 -6.04 -27.84
CA ARG A 165 -1.77 -5.57 -28.63
C ARG A 165 -1.58 -5.75 -30.15
N GLN A 166 -0.39 -6.15 -30.60
CA GLN A 166 -0.10 -6.48 -32.00
C GLN A 166 -0.26 -7.98 -32.24
#